data_AF-A0A5E6MIJ6-F1
#
_entry.id   AF-A0A5E6MIJ6-F1
#
_cell.length_a   1.000
_cell.length_b   1.000
_cell.length_c   1.000
_cell.angle_alpha   90.00
_cell.angle_beta   90.00
_cell.angle_gamma   90.00
#
_symmetry.space_group_name_H-M   'P 1'
#
loop_
_entity.id
_entity.type
_entity.pdbx_description
1 polymer ?
#
loop_
_entity_poly.entity_id
_entity_poly.type
_entity_poly.pdbx_seq_one_letter_code
_entity_poly.pdbx_strand_id
1 'polypeptide(L)'
;MRKRNFASIVEEICERDGRYVDEAYYFVREALHSTEKGGKRKGKRRMTAASGMELLEALRAHALREFGPMSKLVLREWGIRNCSDLGDVILTLASYGVLGQASAGTRKDFKKGFSFTSAFVKPFCPAGAIRSAGKRKAGQTETKAGKTGRAKKKAPAA
;
A
#
# COMPACT_ATOMS: atom_id res chain seq x y z
N MET A 1 3.73 -32.36 21.17
CA MET A 1 3.49 -30.93 20.88
C MET A 1 2.91 -30.80 19.47
N ARG A 2 1.67 -30.32 19.31
CA ARG A 2 1.08 -30.12 17.98
C ARG A 2 1.87 -29.01 17.28
N LYS A 3 2.46 -29.30 16.11
CA LYS A 3 2.96 -28.26 15.22
C LYS A 3 1.76 -27.35 14.94
N ARG A 4 1.78 -26.11 15.43
CA ARG A 4 0.75 -25.12 15.08
C ARG A 4 0.73 -25.01 13.56
N ASN A 5 -0.39 -25.39 12.95
CA ASN A 5 -0.52 -25.36 11.51
C ASN A 5 -0.75 -23.91 11.07
N PHE A 6 -0.24 -23.53 9.90
CA PHE A 6 -0.34 -22.14 9.44
C PHE A 6 -1.79 -21.66 9.37
N ALA A 7 -2.71 -22.52 8.94
CA ALA A 7 -4.14 -22.21 8.89
C ALA A 7 -4.70 -21.80 10.26
N SER A 8 -4.38 -22.53 11.33
CA SER A 8 -4.82 -22.21 12.68
C SER A 8 -4.23 -20.90 13.21
N ILE A 9 -3.03 -20.53 12.74
CA ILE A 9 -2.42 -19.24 13.10
C ILE A 9 -3.16 -18.09 12.40
N VAL A 10 -3.50 -18.25 11.12
CA VAL A 10 -4.26 -17.24 10.37
C VAL A 10 -5.65 -17.06 10.98
N GLU A 11 -6.32 -18.15 11.33
CA GLU A 11 -7.61 -18.12 12.02
C GLU A 11 -7.53 -17.37 13.36
N GLU A 12 -6.53 -17.67 14.20
CA GLU A 12 -6.30 -16.95 15.46
C GLU A 12 -6.00 -15.45 15.23
N ILE A 13 -5.27 -15.11 14.16
CA ILE A 13 -5.00 -13.72 13.81
C ILE A 13 -6.30 -13.03 13.39
N CYS A 14 -7.11 -13.64 12.53
CA CYS A 14 -8.39 -13.08 12.07
C CYS A 14 -9.40 -12.93 13.23
N GLU A 15 -9.41 -13.85 14.19
CA GLU A 15 -10.23 -13.75 15.41
C GLU A 15 -9.80 -12.59 16.32
N ARG A 16 -8.49 -12.34 16.44
CA ARG A 16 -7.95 -11.27 17.28
C ARG A 16 -7.95 -9.90 16.61
N ASP A 17 -7.61 -9.85 15.32
CA ASP A 17 -7.45 -8.63 14.52
C ASP A 17 -7.86 -8.87 13.06
N GLY A 18 -9.16 -8.78 12.77
CA GLY A 18 -9.74 -8.94 11.43
C GLY A 18 -9.54 -7.75 10.49
N ARG A 19 -8.45 -6.99 10.62
CA ARG A 19 -8.13 -5.86 9.72
C ARG A 19 -7.83 -6.28 8.29
N TYR A 20 -7.34 -7.50 8.12
CA TYR A 20 -6.99 -8.09 6.84
C TYR A 20 -7.70 -9.44 6.71
N VAL A 21 -8.07 -9.79 5.48
CA VAL A 21 -8.66 -11.11 5.19
C VAL A 21 -7.61 -12.21 5.29
N ASP A 22 -8.05 -13.44 5.48
CA ASP A 22 -7.17 -14.61 5.58
C ASP A 22 -6.29 -14.77 4.34
N GLU A 23 -6.81 -14.57 3.13
CA GLU A 23 -6.03 -14.70 1.89
C GLU A 23 -4.82 -13.76 1.84
N ALA A 24 -4.88 -12.59 2.51
CA ALA A 24 -3.75 -11.68 2.60
C ALA A 24 -2.54 -12.36 3.26
N TYR A 25 -2.78 -13.13 4.32
CA TYR A 25 -1.74 -13.84 5.06
C TYR A 25 -1.16 -14.99 4.24
N TYR A 26 -2.00 -15.75 3.54
CA TYR A 26 -1.56 -16.81 2.62
C TYR A 26 -0.69 -16.24 1.50
N PHE A 27 -1.14 -15.16 0.86
CA PHE A 27 -0.41 -14.48 -0.21
C PHE A 27 0.97 -13.99 0.27
N VAL A 28 1.04 -13.34 1.43
CA VAL A 28 2.32 -12.86 1.98
C VAL A 28 3.26 -14.03 2.29
N ARG A 29 2.75 -15.12 2.86
CA ARG A 29 3.56 -16.32 3.12
C ARG A 29 4.16 -16.89 1.83
N GLU A 30 3.38 -16.98 0.77
CA GLU A 30 3.81 -17.51 -0.52
C GLU A 30 4.82 -16.59 -1.22
N ALA A 31 4.57 -15.28 -1.18
CA ALA A 31 5.49 -14.26 -1.67
C ALA A 31 6.87 -14.38 -1.01
N LEU A 32 6.90 -14.57 0.31
CA LEU A 32 8.12 -14.66 1.08
C LEU A 32 8.86 -15.97 0.84
N HIS A 33 8.16 -17.10 0.72
CA HIS A 33 8.78 -18.37 0.32
C HIS A 33 9.43 -18.29 -1.07
N SER A 34 8.89 -17.45 -1.97
CA SER A 34 9.46 -17.21 -3.30
C SER A 34 10.81 -16.48 -3.23
N THR A 35 11.05 -15.65 -2.21
CA THR A 35 12.32 -14.90 -2.03
C THR A 35 13.49 -15.79 -1.68
N GLU A 36 13.27 -16.78 -0.81
CA GLU A 36 14.29 -17.75 -0.39
C GLU A 36 14.79 -18.58 -1.59
N LYS A 37 13.88 -18.94 -2.51
CA LYS A 37 14.23 -19.66 -3.74
C LYS A 37 14.90 -18.77 -4.79
N GLY A 38 14.50 -17.49 -4.89
CA GLY A 38 15.01 -16.54 -5.87
C GLY A 38 16.43 -16.02 -5.60
N GLY A 39 16.86 -15.99 -4.34
CA GLY A 39 18.17 -15.47 -3.93
C GLY A 39 19.38 -16.30 -4.39
N LYS A 40 19.18 -17.45 -5.04
CA LYS A 40 20.27 -18.22 -5.67
C LYS A 40 20.70 -17.71 -7.05
N ARG A 41 19.96 -16.78 -7.67
CA ARG A 41 20.16 -16.40 -9.09
C ARG A 41 20.84 -15.06 -9.36
N LYS A 42 21.12 -14.22 -8.35
CA LYS A 42 21.87 -12.96 -8.54
C LYS A 42 23.15 -12.97 -7.72
N GLY A 43 24.27 -12.84 -8.42
CA GLY A 43 25.62 -12.99 -7.89
C GLY A 43 25.86 -12.22 -6.60
N LYS A 44 26.45 -12.93 -5.64
CA LYS A 44 27.30 -12.43 -4.54
C LYS A 44 26.84 -11.11 -3.91
N ARG A 45 25.64 -11.09 -3.34
CA ARG A 45 25.32 -10.21 -2.22
C ARG A 45 24.82 -11.10 -1.10
N ARG A 46 25.60 -11.18 -0.03
CA ARG A 46 25.33 -12.00 1.16
C ARG A 46 23.87 -11.76 1.60
N MET A 47 23.11 -12.84 1.68
CA MET A 47 21.83 -12.94 2.39
C MET A 47 22.06 -12.69 3.90
N THR A 48 22.32 -11.46 4.26
CA THR A 48 22.37 -11.02 5.67
C THR A 48 21.29 -9.97 5.81
N ALA A 49 20.15 -10.41 6.37
CA ALA A 49 18.90 -9.67 6.53
C ALA A 49 18.26 -9.22 5.21
N ALA A 50 17.22 -9.94 4.76
CA ALA A 50 16.32 -9.39 3.75
C ALA A 50 15.75 -8.09 4.31
N SER A 51 16.16 -6.95 3.74
CA SER A 51 15.68 -5.64 4.20
C SER A 51 14.17 -5.56 3.93
N GLY A 52 13.40 -4.81 4.74
CA GLY A 52 11.97 -4.63 4.51
C GLY A 52 11.62 -4.19 3.07
N MET A 53 12.55 -3.49 2.42
CA MET A 53 12.45 -3.11 1.00
C MET A 53 12.52 -4.31 0.03
N GLU A 54 13.37 -5.31 0.29
CA GLU A 54 13.44 -6.52 -0.54
C GLU A 54 12.16 -7.35 -0.41
N LEU A 55 11.59 -7.43 0.80
CA LEU A 55 10.30 -8.10 1.02
C LEU A 55 9.21 -7.40 0.20
N LEU A 56 9.14 -6.07 0.26
CA LEU A 56 8.17 -5.31 -0.51
C LEU A 56 8.32 -5.53 -2.01
N GLU A 57 9.54 -5.52 -2.54
CA GLU A 57 9.77 -5.73 -3.97
C GLU A 57 9.43 -7.17 -4.38
N ALA A 58 9.68 -8.15 -3.52
CA ALA A 58 9.27 -9.52 -3.77
C ALA A 58 7.74 -9.69 -3.77
N LEU A 59 7.05 -9.10 -2.80
CA LEU A 59 5.59 -9.08 -2.77
C LEU A 59 5.03 -8.41 -4.03
N ARG A 60 5.64 -7.30 -4.47
CA ARG A 60 5.28 -6.62 -5.71
C ARG A 60 5.42 -7.54 -6.92
N ALA A 61 6.57 -8.20 -7.06
CA ALA A 61 6.85 -9.10 -8.17
C ALA A 61 5.93 -10.32 -8.15
N HIS A 62 5.59 -10.83 -6.96
CA HIS A 62 4.64 -11.93 -6.81
C HIS A 62 3.22 -11.50 -7.20
N ALA A 63 2.74 -10.35 -6.70
CA ALA A 63 1.42 -9.82 -7.06
C ALA A 63 1.30 -9.60 -8.57
N LEU A 64 2.32 -9.01 -9.20
CA LEU A 64 2.34 -8.82 -10.65
C LEU A 64 2.35 -10.13 -11.43
N ARG A 65 2.98 -11.18 -10.89
CA ARG A 65 3.02 -12.51 -11.52
C ARG A 65 1.65 -13.21 -11.45
N GLU A 66 0.94 -13.07 -10.34
CA GLU A 66 -0.35 -13.75 -10.15
C GLU A 66 -1.54 -12.96 -10.72
N PHE A 67 -1.60 -11.67 -10.43
CA PHE A 67 -2.76 -10.83 -10.72
C PHE A 67 -2.50 -9.75 -11.78
N GLY A 68 -1.23 -9.48 -12.11
CA GLY A 68 -0.84 -8.47 -13.09
C GLY A 68 -1.45 -7.08 -12.78
N PRO A 69 -2.20 -6.46 -13.70
CA PRO A 69 -2.81 -5.14 -13.49
C PRO A 69 -3.89 -5.13 -12.38
N MET A 70 -4.46 -6.29 -12.06
CA MET A 70 -5.51 -6.42 -11.05
C MET A 70 -4.96 -6.46 -9.62
N SER A 71 -3.63 -6.56 -9.45
CA SER A 71 -2.96 -6.59 -8.14
C SER A 71 -3.44 -5.50 -7.18
N LYS A 72 -3.63 -4.26 -7.69
CA LYS A 72 -4.09 -3.14 -6.87
C LYS A 72 -5.52 -3.35 -6.35
N LEU A 73 -6.40 -3.96 -7.14
CA LEU A 73 -7.78 -4.21 -6.74
C LEU A 73 -7.82 -5.32 -5.70
N VAL A 74 -7.15 -6.45 -5.98
CA VAL A 74 -7.11 -7.62 -5.10
C VAL A 74 -6.56 -7.25 -3.72
N LEU A 75 -5.40 -6.58 -3.67
CA LEU A 75 -4.82 -6.13 -2.40
C LEU A 75 -5.76 -5.19 -1.63
N ARG A 76 -6.50 -4.34 -2.34
CA ARG A 76 -7.45 -3.41 -1.71
C ARG A 76 -8.64 -4.13 -1.10
N GLU A 77 -9.19 -5.14 -1.77
CA GLU A 77 -10.28 -5.97 -1.23
C GLU A 77 -9.83 -6.71 0.04
N TRP A 78 -8.56 -7.07 0.10
CA TRP A 78 -7.95 -7.69 1.28
C TRP A 78 -7.62 -6.71 2.43
N GLY A 79 -8.00 -5.43 2.29
CA GLY A 79 -7.73 -4.38 3.28
C GLY A 79 -6.35 -3.72 3.16
N ILE A 80 -5.52 -4.14 2.20
CA ILE A 80 -4.17 -3.64 1.99
C ILE A 80 -4.19 -2.50 0.96
N ARG A 81 -3.96 -1.27 1.42
CA ARG A 81 -4.01 -0.06 0.57
C ARG A 81 -2.65 0.53 0.29
N ASN A 82 -1.67 0.23 1.13
CA ASN A 82 -0.34 0.81 1.05
C ASN A 82 0.75 -0.17 1.53
N CYS A 83 2.02 0.19 1.33
CA CYS A 83 3.14 -0.64 1.78
C CYS A 83 3.23 -0.78 3.31
N SER A 84 2.70 0.18 4.08
CA SER A 84 2.67 0.06 5.54
C SER A 84 1.71 -1.04 5.98
N ASP A 85 0.57 -1.17 5.33
CA ASP A 85 -0.40 -2.24 5.58
C ASP A 85 0.22 -3.62 5.28
N LEU A 86 0.98 -3.74 4.17
CA LEU A 86 1.77 -4.96 3.89
C LEU A 86 2.80 -5.26 4.97
N GLY A 87 3.49 -4.21 5.45
CA GLY A 87 4.43 -4.33 6.55
C GLY A 87 3.77 -4.84 7.82
N ASP A 88 2.56 -4.37 8.13
CA ASP A 88 1.81 -4.81 9.30
C ASP A 88 1.43 -6.29 9.21
N VAL A 89 1.02 -6.78 8.02
CA VAL A 89 0.75 -8.20 7.79
C VAL A 89 2.02 -9.04 7.99
N ILE A 90 3.15 -8.61 7.41
CA ILE A 90 4.45 -9.30 7.55
C ILE A 90 4.89 -9.34 9.02
N LEU A 91 4.82 -8.21 9.72
CA LEU A 91 5.21 -8.11 11.12
C LEU A 91 4.31 -8.96 12.01
N THR A 92 2.99 -8.97 11.75
CA THR A 92 2.05 -9.85 12.44
C THR A 92 2.47 -11.30 12.27
N LEU A 93 2.68 -11.77 11.03
CA LEU A 93 3.13 -13.15 10.78
C LEU A 93 4.47 -13.49 11.47
N ALA A 94 5.39 -12.54 11.53
CA ALA A 94 6.66 -12.71 12.24
C ALA A 94 6.50 -12.77 13.77
N SER A 95 5.53 -12.05 14.34
CA SER A 95 5.20 -12.13 15.77
C SER A 95 4.63 -13.51 16.16
N TYR A 96 3.90 -14.18 15.26
CA TYR A 96 3.42 -15.55 15.48
C TYR A 96 4.46 -16.63 15.16
N GLY A 97 5.69 -16.24 14.80
CA GLY A 97 6.79 -17.16 14.50
C GLY A 97 6.63 -17.93 13.18
N VAL A 98 5.74 -17.47 12.29
CA VAL A 98 5.61 -18.02 10.93
C VAL A 98 6.80 -17.63 10.07
N LEU A 99 7.34 -16.43 10.31
CA LEU A 99 8.51 -15.88 9.65
C LEU A 99 9.61 -15.67 10.69
N GLY A 100 10.87 -15.91 10.32
CA GLY A 100 11.99 -15.60 11.19
C GLY A 100 12.03 -14.11 11.53
N GLN A 101 12.17 -13.74 12.81
CA GLN A 101 12.19 -12.33 13.24
C GLN A 101 13.22 -11.46 12.48
N ALA A 102 14.33 -12.06 12.04
CA ALA A 102 15.37 -11.38 11.26
C ALA A 102 14.95 -11.03 9.82
N SER A 103 13.88 -11.61 9.29
CA SER A 103 13.39 -11.35 7.93
C SER A 103 12.19 -10.40 7.88
N ALA A 104 11.67 -9.90 9.00
CA ALA A 104 10.44 -9.12 9.03
C ALA A 104 10.64 -7.60 8.85
N GLY A 105 11.87 -7.09 8.98
CA GLY A 105 12.18 -5.66 8.90
C GLY A 105 11.51 -4.82 10.00
N THR A 106 11.58 -3.49 9.89
CA THR A 106 10.93 -2.55 10.82
C THR A 106 9.75 -1.85 10.14
N ARG A 107 8.71 -1.46 10.90
CA ARG A 107 7.56 -0.67 10.39
C ARG A 107 7.98 0.60 9.63
N LYS A 108 9.12 1.20 9.97
CA LYS A 108 9.69 2.37 9.28
C LYS A 108 10.19 2.06 7.88
N ASP A 109 10.67 0.85 7.62
CA ASP A 109 11.16 0.44 6.30
C ASP A 109 10.00 0.40 5.31
N PHE A 110 8.83 -0.07 5.76
CA PHE A 110 7.63 -0.17 4.95
C PHE A 110 7.00 1.18 4.56
N LYS A 111 7.21 2.23 5.36
CA LYS A 111 6.75 3.58 5.04
C LYS A 111 7.48 4.20 3.85
N LYS A 112 8.72 3.78 3.60
CA LYS A 112 9.54 4.25 2.46
C LYS A 112 9.32 3.44 1.18
N GLY A 113 8.33 2.55 1.18
CA GLY A 113 7.98 1.70 0.04
C GLY A 113 7.40 2.45 -1.16
N PHE A 114 6.93 1.68 -2.14
CA PHE A 114 6.35 2.21 -3.38
C PHE A 114 4.86 2.53 -3.24
N SER A 115 4.33 3.37 -4.14
CA SER A 115 2.89 3.54 -4.28
C SER A 115 2.29 2.46 -5.17
N PHE A 116 1.17 1.86 -4.76
CA PHE A 116 0.50 0.77 -5.50
C PHE A 116 0.08 1.22 -6.90
N THR A 117 -0.31 2.48 -7.08
CA THR A 117 -0.63 3.02 -8.40
C THR A 117 0.61 3.04 -9.30
N SER A 118 1.77 3.43 -8.78
CA SER A 118 3.02 3.43 -9.56
C SER A 118 3.52 2.01 -9.86
N ALA A 119 3.30 1.06 -8.95
CA ALA A 119 3.80 -0.30 -9.08
C ALA A 119 2.92 -1.20 -9.95
N PHE A 120 1.59 -1.07 -9.87
CA PHE A 120 0.63 -1.99 -10.50
C PHE A 120 -0.17 -1.37 -11.65
N VAL A 121 -0.32 -0.04 -11.71
CA VAL A 121 -1.16 0.61 -12.73
C VAL A 121 -0.31 1.23 -13.83
N LYS A 122 0.70 2.03 -13.49
CA LYS A 122 1.56 2.71 -14.48
C LYS A 122 2.20 1.78 -15.52
N PRO A 123 2.69 0.57 -15.18
CA PRO A 123 3.30 -0.32 -16.17
C PRO A 123 2.34 -0.81 -17.26
N PHE A 124 1.03 -0.79 -16.98
CA PHE A 124 -0.01 -1.28 -17.90
C PHE A 124 -0.83 -0.14 -18.52
N CYS A 125 -0.54 1.12 -18.20
CA CYS A 125 -1.18 2.25 -18.86
C CYS A 125 -0.62 2.41 -20.28
N PRO A 126 -1.47 2.44 -21.33
CA PRO A 126 -1.00 2.75 -22.67
C PRO A 126 -0.44 4.17 -22.70
N ALA A 127 0.67 4.38 -23.44
CA ALA A 127 1.40 5.65 -23.51
C ALA A 127 0.53 6.88 -23.90
N GLY A 128 -0.66 6.66 -24.47
CA GLY A 128 -1.61 7.71 -24.83
C GLY A 128 -2.58 8.18 -23.73
N ALA A 129 -2.74 7.45 -22.62
CA ALA A 129 -3.76 7.76 -21.60
C ALA A 129 -3.32 8.80 -20.55
N ILE A 130 -2.05 9.20 -20.52
CA ILE A 130 -1.51 10.15 -19.53
C ILE A 130 -1.95 11.61 -19.84
N ARG A 131 -2.60 11.86 -20.99
CA ARG A 131 -3.05 13.20 -21.43
C ARG A 131 -4.52 13.51 -21.15
N SER A 132 -5.02 13.40 -19.91
CA SER A 132 -6.35 13.99 -19.60
C SER A 132 -6.69 14.28 -18.13
N ALA A 133 -5.85 13.94 -17.15
CA ALA A 133 -6.19 14.21 -15.74
C ALA A 133 -5.79 15.61 -15.22
N GLY A 134 -5.41 16.56 -16.11
CA GLY A 134 -4.91 17.88 -15.74
C GLY A 134 -5.86 19.07 -16.01
N LYS A 135 -7.11 18.85 -16.45
CA LYS A 135 -8.03 19.96 -16.76
C LYS A 135 -9.44 19.71 -16.21
N ARG A 136 -9.58 19.68 -14.89
CA ARG A 136 -10.87 20.03 -14.26
C ARG A 136 -10.74 21.44 -13.72
N LYS A 137 -11.44 22.35 -14.42
CA LYS A 137 -11.64 23.75 -14.04
C LYS A 137 -12.10 23.82 -12.58
N ALA A 138 -11.38 24.59 -11.75
CA ALA A 138 -11.93 25.12 -10.52
C ALA A 138 -12.82 26.34 -10.88
N GLY A 139 -14.12 26.14 -10.83
CA GLY A 139 -15.15 27.20 -10.74
C GLY A 139 -16.28 26.56 -9.94
N GLN A 140 -16.52 26.97 -8.70
CA GLN A 140 -17.48 27.99 -8.21
C GLN A 140 -17.49 27.72 -6.68
N THR A 141 -17.69 28.62 -5.71
CA THR A 141 -18.62 29.73 -5.51
C THR A 141 -18.41 30.16 -4.05
N GLU A 142 -18.53 31.44 -3.69
CA GLU A 142 -19.24 31.80 -2.45
C GLU A 142 -19.62 33.29 -2.44
N THR A 143 -20.88 33.51 -2.10
CA THR A 143 -21.63 34.76 -2.13
C THR A 143 -21.64 35.46 -0.77
N LYS A 144 -21.70 36.80 -0.83
CA LYS A 144 -22.32 37.75 0.13
C LYS A 144 -21.87 37.75 1.60
N ALA A 145 -21.24 38.86 2.00
CA ALA A 145 -21.60 39.57 3.23
C ALA A 145 -21.42 41.09 3.02
N GLY A 146 -22.53 41.83 3.04
CA GLY A 146 -22.51 43.29 2.99
C GLY A 146 -22.15 43.90 4.35
N LYS A 147 -21.45 45.04 4.33
CA LYS A 147 -21.56 46.02 5.41
C LYS A 147 -21.39 47.45 4.86
N THR A 148 -22.53 48.12 4.91
CA THR A 148 -22.88 49.54 4.86
C THR A 148 -21.85 50.59 5.30
N GLY A 149 -21.87 51.71 4.58
CA GLY A 149 -21.57 53.08 5.06
C GLY A 149 -20.39 53.73 4.33
N ARG A 150 -20.42 54.98 3.82
CA ARG A 150 -21.38 56.08 3.86
C ARG A 150 -20.82 57.15 2.90
N ALA A 151 -21.36 57.28 1.69
CA ALA A 151 -21.04 58.41 0.80
C ALA A 151 -22.07 59.52 1.03
N LYS A 152 -21.69 60.59 1.75
CA LYS A 152 -22.43 61.85 1.75
C LYS A 152 -21.94 62.69 0.56
N LYS A 153 -22.69 62.72 -0.53
CA LYS A 153 -22.74 63.86 -1.46
C LYS A 153 -24.12 64.49 -1.31
N LYS A 154 -24.18 65.66 -0.67
CA LYS A 154 -25.31 66.58 -0.83
C LYS A 154 -25.06 67.40 -2.09
N ALA A 155 -26.07 67.44 -2.93
CA ALA A 155 -26.16 68.23 -4.15
C ALA A 155 -26.42 69.74 -3.83
N PRO A 156 -26.43 70.63 -4.84
CA PRO A 156 -26.29 72.08 -4.71
C PRO A 156 -27.63 72.82 -4.53
N ALA A 157 -27.59 74.08 -4.07
CA ALA A 157 -28.48 75.21 -4.46
C ALA A 157 -28.24 76.43 -3.53
N ALA A 158 -27.65 77.49 -4.07
CA ALA A 158 -27.95 78.92 -3.88
C ALA A 158 -26.97 79.73 -4.74
#